data_AF-A0A7W6EPW8-F1
#
_entry.id   AF-A0A7W6EPW8-F1
#
_cell.length_a   1.000
_cell.length_b   1.000
_cell.length_c   1.000
_cell.angle_alpha   90.00
_cell.angle_beta   90.00
_cell.angle_gamma   90.00
#
_symmetry.space_group_name_H-M   'P 1'
#
loop_
_entity.id
_entity.type
_entity.pdbx_description
1 polymer ?
#
loop_
_entity_poly.entity_id
_entity_poly.type
_entity_poly.pdbx_seq_one_letter_code
_entity_poly.pdbx_strand_id
1 'polypeptide(L)'
;MFFLLGFGVFTEVIQFYMQETSNKNVGFIYHFYNPIEYILYAFLYLDFYISTKAKKTLLWSIPIYLIFAILGSLFVYGILDGKKDAHNHIIGDPLKVILPLYYLYELYNDDSQESVIILPMFWISVGTMFFFSLVAVFMSIRVELSSLDKELERTLHFWLNTVPNYVMYIMYSIGMLWHRQ
;
A
#
# COMPACT_ATOMS: atom_id res chain seq x y z
N MET A 1 9.66 -4.02 -7.80
CA MET A 1 9.98 -3.93 -6.36
C MET A 1 10.92 -2.77 -6.01
N PHE A 2 12.15 -2.69 -6.53
CA PHE A 2 13.08 -1.60 -6.19
C PHE A 2 12.52 -0.18 -6.42
N PHE A 3 11.78 0.03 -7.51
CA PHE A 3 11.10 1.31 -7.75
C PHE A 3 10.06 1.65 -6.68
N LEU A 4 9.26 0.67 -6.25
CA LEU A 4 8.26 0.84 -5.19
C LEU A 4 8.93 1.25 -3.86
N LEU A 5 10.00 0.55 -3.48
CA LEU A 5 10.75 0.85 -2.27
C LEU A 5 11.47 2.20 -2.34
N GLY A 6 12.15 2.48 -3.45
CA GLY A 6 12.81 3.75 -3.69
C GLY A 6 11.83 4.92 -3.66
N PHE A 7 10.65 4.75 -4.26
CA PHE A 7 9.59 5.75 -4.23
C PHE A 7 9.06 5.98 -2.81
N GLY A 8 8.82 4.92 -2.03
CA GLY A 8 8.44 5.01 -0.63
C GLY A 8 9.45 5.78 0.22
N VAL A 9 10.72 5.40 0.15
CA VAL A 9 11.81 6.10 0.88
C VAL A 9 11.91 7.56 0.46
N PHE A 10 11.82 7.84 -0.85
CA PHE A 10 11.86 9.20 -1.36
C PHE A 10 10.72 10.06 -0.80
N THR A 11 9.50 9.53 -0.77
CA THR A 11 8.33 10.22 -0.20
C THR A 11 8.52 10.52 1.29
N GLU A 12 8.99 9.55 2.07
CA GLU A 12 9.24 9.73 3.52
C GLU A 12 10.33 10.78 3.79
N VAL A 13 11.41 10.77 2.99
CA VAL A 13 12.49 11.77 3.12
C VAL A 13 11.99 13.19 2.80
N ILE A 14 11.20 13.35 1.73
CA ILE A 14 10.61 14.66 1.39
C ILE A 14 9.67 15.11 2.49
N GLN A 15 8.81 14.22 2.98
CA GLN A 15 7.87 14.53 4.04
C GLN A 15 8.61 15.02 5.29
N PHE A 16 9.64 14.29 5.73
CA PHE A 16 10.47 14.66 6.89
C PHE A 16 11.11 16.04 6.70
N TYR A 17 11.77 16.27 5.55
CA TYR A 17 12.40 17.55 5.24
C TYR A 17 11.42 18.72 5.23
N MET A 18 10.23 18.52 4.67
CA MET A 18 9.20 19.56 4.58
C MET A 18 8.53 19.85 5.94
N GLN A 19 8.36 18.84 6.80
CA GLN A 19 7.87 19.04 8.17
C GLN A 19 8.83 19.94 8.95
N GLU A 20 10.13 19.66 8.87
CA GLU A 20 11.15 20.39 9.61
C GLU A 20 11.31 21.84 9.12
N THR A 21 11.25 22.06 7.80
CA THR A 21 11.50 23.39 7.21
C THR A 21 10.28 24.31 7.20
N SER A 22 9.08 23.76 7.00
CA SER A 22 7.91 24.57 6.68
C SER A 22 6.90 24.67 7.81
N ASN A 23 6.98 23.79 8.83
CA ASN A 23 5.96 23.63 9.89
C ASN A 23 4.51 23.54 9.34
N LYS A 24 4.39 23.15 8.07
CA LYS A 24 3.14 23.08 7.30
C LYS A 24 2.73 21.64 7.16
N ASN A 25 1.43 21.47 6.97
CA ASN A 25 0.85 20.16 6.75
C ASN A 25 1.26 19.61 5.37
N VAL A 26 2.10 18.57 5.39
CA VAL A 26 2.62 17.84 4.22
C VAL A 26 1.68 16.74 3.71
N GLY A 27 0.44 16.69 4.22
CA GLY A 27 -0.56 15.70 3.82
C GLY A 27 -0.79 15.62 2.31
N PHE A 28 -0.56 16.72 1.58
CA PHE A 28 -0.77 16.77 0.13
C PHE A 28 0.10 15.78 -0.66
N ILE A 29 1.29 15.42 -0.16
CA ILE A 29 2.19 14.47 -0.82
C ILE A 29 1.49 13.11 -0.97
N TYR A 30 0.67 12.72 0.01
CA TYR A 30 0.00 11.43 0.03
C TYR A 30 -1.11 11.32 -1.02
N HIS A 31 -1.71 12.43 -1.46
CA HIS A 31 -2.66 12.44 -2.59
C HIS A 31 -2.01 12.00 -3.91
N PHE A 32 -0.69 12.14 -4.05
CA PHE A 32 0.06 11.67 -5.21
C PHE A 32 0.72 10.32 -4.96
N TYR A 33 1.26 10.14 -3.75
CA TYR A 33 1.93 8.90 -3.37
C TYR A 33 0.98 7.70 -3.45
N ASN A 34 -0.22 7.78 -2.84
CA ASN A 34 -1.13 6.64 -2.76
C ASN A 34 -1.55 6.10 -4.14
N PRO A 35 -1.95 6.95 -5.11
CA PRO A 35 -2.23 6.49 -6.48
C PRO A 35 -1.03 5.86 -7.17
N ILE A 36 0.14 6.50 -7.08
CA ILE A 36 1.36 6.01 -7.73
C ILE A 36 1.78 4.66 -7.12
N GLU A 37 1.71 4.55 -5.79
CA GLU A 37 2.00 3.30 -5.07
C GLU A 37 1.08 2.17 -5.54
N TYR A 38 -0.23 2.41 -5.64
CA TYR A 38 -1.16 1.41 -6.16
C TYR A 38 -0.81 1.00 -7.60
N ILE A 39 -0.49 1.96 -8.48
CA ILE A 39 -0.09 1.68 -9.86
C ILE A 39 1.16 0.78 -9.89
N LEU A 40 2.15 1.07 -9.05
CA LEU A 40 3.35 0.26 -8.95
C LEU A 40 3.08 -1.16 -8.45
N TYR A 41 2.18 -1.34 -7.46
CA TYR A 41 1.73 -2.66 -7.05
C TYR A 41 0.95 -3.37 -8.16
N ALA A 42 0.05 -2.68 -8.85
CA ALA A 42 -0.72 -3.27 -9.95
C ALA A 42 0.20 -3.75 -11.07
N PHE A 43 1.21 -2.97 -11.46
CA PHE A 43 2.20 -3.43 -12.43
C PHE A 43 3.07 -4.58 -11.90
N LEU A 44 3.44 -4.56 -10.61
CA LEU A 44 4.14 -5.68 -10.01
C LEU A 44 3.35 -6.98 -10.16
N TYR A 45 2.07 -7.01 -9.81
CA TYR A 45 1.25 -8.23 -9.87
C TYR A 45 0.82 -8.63 -11.29
N LEU A 46 0.80 -7.69 -12.24
CA LEU A 46 0.44 -7.97 -13.64
C LEU A 46 1.31 -9.05 -14.28
N ASP A 47 2.60 -9.05 -13.93
CA ASP A 47 3.57 -10.02 -14.46
C ASP A 47 3.38 -11.42 -13.86
N PHE A 48 2.87 -11.51 -12.63
CA PHE A 48 2.75 -12.77 -11.88
C PHE A 48 1.37 -13.43 -11.96
N TYR A 49 0.32 -12.70 -12.38
CA TYR A 49 -0.98 -13.33 -12.59
C TYR A 49 -0.92 -14.35 -13.73
N ILE A 50 -1.62 -15.47 -13.57
CA ILE A 50 -1.73 -16.52 -14.57
C ILE A 50 -2.92 -16.23 -15.50
N SER A 51 -4.07 -15.84 -14.93
CA SER A 51 -5.29 -15.60 -15.69
C SER A 51 -5.25 -14.31 -16.51
N THR A 52 -5.45 -14.43 -17.82
CA THR A 52 -5.65 -13.29 -18.73
C THR A 52 -6.83 -12.41 -18.31
N LYS A 53 -7.88 -13.00 -17.72
CA LYS A 53 -9.02 -12.24 -17.20
C LYS A 53 -8.59 -11.36 -16.03
N ALA A 54 -7.82 -11.91 -15.09
CA ALA A 54 -7.30 -11.16 -13.95
C ALA A 54 -6.39 -10.01 -14.38
N LYS A 55 -5.50 -10.24 -15.35
CA LYS A 55 -4.65 -9.18 -15.92
C LYS A 55 -5.46 -8.03 -16.52
N LYS A 56 -6.53 -8.36 -17.27
CA LYS A 56 -7.44 -7.35 -17.83
C LYS A 56 -8.17 -6.57 -16.75
N THR A 57 -8.71 -7.25 -15.73
CA THR A 57 -9.37 -6.60 -14.60
C THR A 57 -8.41 -5.67 -13.85
N LEU A 58 -7.17 -6.10 -13.62
CA LEU A 58 -6.12 -5.31 -12.99
C LEU A 58 -5.77 -4.06 -13.82
N LEU A 59 -5.60 -4.21 -15.13
CA LEU A 59 -5.35 -3.08 -16.03
C LEU A 59 -6.49 -2.05 -16.03
N TRP A 60 -7.75 -2.49 -15.96
CA TRP A 60 -8.90 -1.59 -15.84
C TRP A 60 -9.00 -0.92 -14.46
N SER A 61 -8.54 -1.59 -13.40
CA SER A 61 -8.57 -1.02 -12.06
C SER A 61 -7.67 0.22 -11.91
N ILE A 62 -6.59 0.32 -12.68
CA ILE A 62 -5.64 1.45 -12.64
C ILE A 62 -6.30 2.77 -13.00
N PRO A 63 -6.88 2.96 -14.21
CA PRO A 63 -7.53 4.22 -14.56
C PRO A 63 -8.75 4.50 -13.69
N ILE A 64 -9.50 3.47 -13.26
CA ILE A 64 -10.65 3.63 -12.36
C ILE A 64 -10.20 4.22 -11.01
N TYR A 65 -9.16 3.64 -10.39
CA TYR A 65 -8.64 4.12 -9.12
C TYR A 65 -8.00 5.50 -9.26
N LEU A 66 -7.30 5.79 -10.36
CA LEU A 66 -6.71 7.10 -10.61
C LEU A 66 -7.79 8.19 -10.72
N ILE A 67 -8.87 7.92 -11.45
CA ILE A 67 -10.03 8.84 -11.52
C ILE A 67 -10.62 9.03 -10.13
N PHE A 68 -10.85 7.95 -9.38
CA PHE A 68 -11.36 8.03 -8.01
C PHE A 68 -10.46 8.91 -7.12
N ALA A 69 -9.15 8.69 -7.12
CA ALA A 69 -8.22 9.44 -6.29
C ALA A 69 -8.15 10.92 -6.67
N ILE A 70 -8.15 11.24 -7.97
CA ILE A 70 -8.18 12.63 -8.45
C ILE A 70 -9.48 13.32 -8.04
N LEU A 71 -10.63 12.68 -8.26
CA LEU A 71 -11.93 13.25 -7.89
C LEU A 71 -12.06 13.41 -6.37
N GLY A 72 -11.64 12.41 -5.59
CA GLY A 72 -11.64 12.48 -4.13
C GLY A 72 -10.75 13.63 -3.60
N SER A 73 -9.57 13.78 -4.18
CA SER A 73 -8.63 14.84 -3.81
C SER A 73 -9.14 16.24 -4.18
N LEU A 74 -9.75 16.40 -5.36
CA LEU A 74 -10.26 17.70 -5.84
C LEU A 74 -11.57 18.13 -5.16
N PHE A 75 -12.52 17.21 -4.98
CA PHE A 75 -13.89 17.55 -4.59
C PHE A 75 -14.23 17.28 -3.12
N VAL A 76 -13.53 16.35 -2.44
CA VAL A 76 -13.93 15.92 -1.08
C VAL A 76 -13.01 16.51 -0.02
N TYR A 77 -11.69 16.43 -0.19
CA TYR A 77 -10.73 16.78 0.87
C TYR A 77 -9.92 18.05 0.62
N GLY A 78 -9.88 18.54 -0.62
CA GLY A 78 -9.11 19.70 -1.03
C GLY A 78 -7.60 19.44 -0.97
N ILE A 79 -6.96 19.29 -2.14
CA ILE A 79 -5.50 19.00 -2.27
C ILE A 79 -4.64 19.95 -1.42
N LEU A 80 -5.06 21.21 -1.28
CA LEU A 80 -4.30 22.28 -0.62
C LEU A 80 -4.71 22.53 0.83
N ASP A 81 -5.79 21.92 1.31
CA ASP A 81 -6.27 22.11 2.69
C ASP A 81 -5.41 21.34 3.71
N GLY A 82 -4.42 20.59 3.21
CA GLY A 82 -3.48 19.82 4.01
C GLY A 82 -4.11 18.64 4.75
N LYS A 83 -5.43 18.42 4.64
CA LYS A 83 -6.08 17.30 5.33
C LYS A 83 -5.44 16.00 4.89
N LYS A 84 -5.16 15.12 5.87
CA LYS A 84 -4.57 13.81 5.59
C LYS A 84 -5.52 13.02 4.70
N ASP A 85 -4.93 12.33 3.73
CA ASP A 85 -5.57 11.64 2.62
C ASP A 85 -6.32 10.34 3.02
N ALA A 86 -7.19 10.41 4.04
CA ALA A 86 -7.84 9.23 4.61
C ALA A 86 -8.68 8.45 3.58
N HIS A 87 -9.25 9.13 2.58
CA HIS A 87 -10.12 8.48 1.59
C HIS A 87 -9.38 7.56 0.61
N ASN A 88 -8.17 7.94 0.19
CA ASN A 88 -7.38 7.07 -0.68
C ASN A 88 -6.94 5.81 0.05
N HIS A 89 -6.83 5.84 1.38
CA HIS A 89 -6.61 4.63 2.19
C HIS A 89 -7.85 3.74 2.26
N ILE A 90 -9.06 4.31 2.39
CA ILE A 90 -10.32 3.54 2.47
C ILE A 90 -10.53 2.65 1.23
N ILE A 91 -10.18 3.12 0.03
CA ILE A 91 -10.32 2.31 -1.20
C ILE A 91 -8.99 1.68 -1.63
N GLY A 92 -7.91 2.44 -1.56
CA GLY A 92 -6.60 2.02 -2.05
C GLY A 92 -6.02 0.85 -1.27
N ASP A 93 -6.12 0.85 0.05
CA ASP A 93 -5.51 -0.21 0.87
C ASP A 93 -6.26 -1.54 0.71
N PRO A 94 -7.61 -1.60 0.70
CA PRO A 94 -8.32 -2.82 0.31
C PRO A 94 -7.96 -3.33 -1.09
N LEU A 95 -7.80 -2.44 -2.08
CA LEU A 95 -7.34 -2.86 -3.40
C LEU A 95 -5.95 -3.50 -3.33
N LYS A 96 -5.01 -2.90 -2.58
CA LYS A 96 -3.66 -3.46 -2.34
C LYS A 96 -3.68 -4.77 -1.55
N VAL A 97 -4.73 -5.08 -0.79
CA VAL A 97 -4.96 -6.39 -0.16
C VAL A 97 -5.51 -7.40 -1.17
N ILE A 98 -6.41 -6.98 -2.06
CA ILE A 98 -7.02 -7.87 -3.06
C ILE A 98 -5.97 -8.39 -4.05
N LEU A 99 -4.96 -7.57 -4.42
CA LEU A 99 -3.90 -8.00 -5.34
C LEU A 99 -3.12 -9.25 -4.87
N PRO A 100 -2.44 -9.24 -3.71
CA PRO A 100 -1.76 -10.42 -3.18
C PRO A 100 -2.73 -11.56 -2.90
N LEU A 101 -3.94 -11.28 -2.42
CA LEU A 101 -4.93 -12.32 -2.14
C LEU A 101 -5.28 -13.11 -3.42
N TYR A 102 -5.51 -12.40 -4.53
CA TYR A 102 -5.81 -13.04 -5.80
C TYR A 102 -4.63 -13.83 -6.36
N TYR A 103 -3.41 -13.28 -6.27
CA TYR A 103 -2.20 -14.01 -6.63
C TYR A 103 -2.05 -15.31 -5.83
N LEU A 104 -2.20 -15.24 -4.50
CA LEU A 104 -2.12 -16.42 -3.63
C LEU A 104 -3.21 -17.44 -3.94
N TYR A 105 -4.40 -16.98 -4.34
CA TYR A 105 -5.47 -17.86 -4.81
C TYR A 105 -5.12 -18.56 -6.13
N GLU A 106 -4.56 -17.86 -7.13
CA GLU A 106 -4.10 -18.52 -8.36
C GLU A 106 -3.00 -19.52 -8.07
N LEU A 107 -2.03 -19.16 -7.22
CA LEU A 107 -0.93 -20.02 -6.83
C LEU A 107 -1.40 -21.27 -6.08
N TYR A 108 -2.42 -21.16 -5.24
CA TYR A 108 -3.00 -22.30 -4.53
C TYR A 108 -3.69 -23.30 -5.48
N ASN A 109 -4.24 -22.82 -6.60
CA ASN A 109 -4.92 -23.66 -7.59
C ASN A 109 -3.99 -24.16 -8.71
N ASP A 110 -2.70 -23.80 -8.67
CA ASP A 110 -1.71 -24.22 -9.65
C ASP A 110 -0.96 -25.46 -9.15
N ASP A 111 -1.39 -26.63 -9.61
CA ASP A 111 -0.78 -27.93 -9.27
C ASP A 111 0.66 -28.10 -9.80
N SER A 112 1.17 -27.16 -10.61
CA SER A 112 2.52 -27.25 -11.17
C SER A 112 3.65 -26.92 -10.19
N GLN A 113 3.32 -26.32 -9.03
CA GLN A 113 4.32 -25.83 -8.08
C GLN A 113 4.49 -26.79 -6.90
N GLU A 114 5.65 -27.43 -6.79
CA GLU A 114 5.96 -28.35 -5.67
C GLU A 114 6.11 -27.63 -4.32
N SER A 115 6.53 -26.35 -4.31
CA SER A 115 6.65 -25.56 -3.08
C SER A 115 6.45 -24.06 -3.30
N VAL A 116 5.32 -23.55 -2.85
CA VAL A 116 4.95 -22.12 -2.92
C VAL A 116 5.88 -21.23 -2.09
N ILE A 117 6.46 -21.78 -1.02
CA ILE A 117 7.26 -21.03 -0.06
C ILE A 117 8.53 -20.48 -0.74
N ILE A 118 9.13 -21.25 -1.65
CA ILE A 118 10.38 -20.88 -2.35
C ILE A 118 10.17 -19.65 -3.26
N LEU A 119 8.93 -19.35 -3.66
CA LEU A 119 8.64 -18.26 -4.58
C LEU A 119 8.82 -16.90 -3.91
N PRO A 120 9.70 -16.00 -4.44
CA PRO A 120 9.87 -14.64 -3.91
C PRO A 120 8.58 -13.86 -3.73
N MET A 121 7.65 -14.01 -4.69
CA MET A 121 6.38 -13.32 -4.68
C MET A 121 5.41 -13.80 -3.62
N PHE A 122 5.57 -15.02 -3.10
CA PHE A 122 4.78 -15.51 -1.98
C PHE A 122 5.02 -14.63 -0.74
N TRP A 123 6.28 -14.41 -0.35
CA TRP A 123 6.63 -13.57 0.81
C TRP A 123 6.24 -12.11 0.63
N ILE A 124 6.47 -11.59 -0.58
CA ILE A 124 6.03 -10.23 -0.93
C ILE A 124 4.53 -10.11 -0.74
N SER A 125 3.76 -11.09 -1.21
CA SER A 125 2.30 -11.07 -1.11
C SER A 125 1.80 -11.16 0.34
N VAL A 126 2.39 -12.05 1.14
CA VAL A 126 2.04 -12.19 2.57
C VAL A 126 2.35 -10.90 3.34
N GLY A 127 3.53 -10.31 3.14
CA GLY A 127 3.92 -9.05 3.77
C GLY A 127 3.00 -7.89 3.38
N THR A 128 2.71 -7.76 2.07
CA THR A 128 1.80 -6.74 1.52
C THR A 128 0.41 -6.86 2.15
N MET A 129 -0.17 -8.07 2.13
CA MET A 129 -1.51 -8.35 2.64
C MET A 129 -1.61 -8.06 4.14
N PHE A 130 -0.64 -8.53 4.92
CA PHE A 130 -0.60 -8.31 6.36
C PHE A 130 -0.52 -6.82 6.71
N PHE A 131 0.36 -6.07 6.04
CA PHE A 131 0.49 -4.63 6.29
C PHE A 131 -0.76 -3.85 5.91
N PHE A 132 -1.23 -3.97 4.66
CA PHE A 132 -2.35 -3.15 4.19
C PHE A 132 -3.68 -3.50 4.86
N SER A 133 -3.88 -4.74 5.31
CA SER A 133 -5.07 -5.10 6.10
C SER A 133 -5.14 -4.36 7.44
N LEU A 134 -4.02 -4.25 8.15
CA LEU A 134 -3.96 -3.54 9.43
C LEU A 134 -4.00 -2.02 9.26
N VAL A 135 -3.28 -1.50 8.25
CA VAL A 135 -3.26 -0.07 7.93
C VAL A 135 -4.63 0.41 7.49
N ALA A 136 -5.37 -0.35 6.67
CA ALA A 136 -6.73 0.02 6.25
C ALA A 136 -7.65 0.24 7.46
N VAL A 137 -7.60 -0.66 8.44
CA VAL A 137 -8.39 -0.56 9.68
C VAL A 137 -7.97 0.68 10.47
N PHE A 138 -6.67 0.85 10.71
CA PHE A 138 -6.16 2.01 11.47
C PHE A 138 -6.51 3.34 10.81
N MET A 139 -6.29 3.48 9.51
CA MET A 139 -6.52 4.73 8.79
C MET A 139 -8.02 5.10 8.76
N SER A 140 -8.91 4.10 8.77
CA SER A 140 -10.36 4.33 8.82
C SER A 140 -10.86 4.88 10.16
N ILE A 141 -10.17 4.59 11.28
CA ILE A 141 -10.56 5.07 12.62
C ILE A 141 -9.71 6.25 13.11
N ARG A 142 -8.62 6.56 12.41
CA ARG A 142 -7.60 7.50 12.88
C ARG A 142 -8.14 8.92 13.06
N VAL A 143 -9.00 9.38 12.16
CA VAL A 143 -9.50 10.76 12.18
C VAL A 143 -10.31 11.00 13.45
N GLU A 144 -11.26 10.11 13.73
CA GLU A 144 -12.07 10.13 14.94
C GLU A 144 -11.19 9.99 16.18
N LEU A 145 -10.25 9.04 16.16
CA LEU A 145 -9.37 8.76 17.30
C LEU A 145 -8.48 9.95 17.66
N SER A 146 -7.95 10.67 16.65
CA SER A 146 -7.13 11.86 16.87
C SER A 146 -7.88 13.01 17.56
N SER A 147 -9.21 13.02 17.48
CA SER A 147 -10.06 13.99 18.16
C SER A 147 -10.40 13.59 19.60
N LEU A 148 -10.40 12.29 19.90
CA LEU A 148 -10.81 11.72 21.19
C LEU A 148 -9.63 11.51 22.14
N ASP A 149 -8.58 10.85 21.69
CA ASP A 149 -7.42 10.46 22.50
C ASP A 149 -6.16 10.35 21.64
N LYS A 150 -5.28 11.35 21.76
CA LYS A 150 -4.01 11.41 21.02
C LYS A 150 -3.00 10.36 21.49
N GLU A 151 -3.04 9.94 22.75
CA GLU A 151 -2.14 8.92 23.27
C GLU A 151 -2.52 7.55 22.72
N LEU A 152 -3.83 7.26 22.67
CA LEU A 152 -4.35 6.07 22.03
C LEU A 152 -4.07 6.07 20.51
N GLU A 153 -4.25 7.20 19.81
CA GLU A 153 -3.86 7.32 18.39
C GLU A 153 -2.40 6.93 18.18
N ARG A 154 -1.49 7.49 18.99
CA ARG A 154 -0.05 7.20 18.89
C ARG A 154 0.26 5.73 19.15
N THR A 155 -0.39 5.16 20.15
CA THR A 155 -0.21 3.74 20.51
C THR A 155 -0.69 2.82 19.40
N LEU A 156 -1.89 3.05 18.85
CA LEU A 156 -2.40 2.27 17.73
C LEU A 156 -1.59 2.50 16.45
N HIS A 157 -1.11 3.72 16.21
CA HIS A 157 -0.23 3.99 15.06
C HIS A 157 1.02 3.12 15.10
N PHE A 158 1.67 3.01 16.26
CA PHE A 158 2.85 2.17 16.42
C PHE A 158 2.54 0.69 16.12
N TRP A 159 1.47 0.14 16.69
CA TRP A 159 1.15 -1.29 16.58
C TRP A 159 0.50 -1.69 15.25
N LEU A 160 -0.30 -0.82 14.63
CA LEU A 160 -1.07 -1.14 13.43
C LEU A 160 -0.45 -0.60 12.14
N ASN A 161 0.54 0.30 12.23
CA ASN A 161 1.25 0.84 11.07
C ASN A 161 2.74 0.56 11.17
N THR A 162 3.43 1.05 12.20
CA THR A 162 4.89 0.96 12.28
C THR A 162 5.40 -0.48 12.36
N VAL A 163 4.90 -1.28 13.29
CA VAL A 163 5.32 -2.68 13.45
C VAL A 163 5.01 -3.52 12.20
N PRO A 164 3.79 -3.51 11.62
CA PRO A 164 3.49 -4.23 10.38
C PRO A 164 4.33 -3.77 9.18
N ASN A 165 4.71 -2.49 9.11
CA ASN A 165 5.58 -1.99 8.05
C ASN A 165 6.96 -2.66 8.10
N TYR A 166 7.55 -2.78 9.29
CA TYR A 166 8.80 -3.52 9.46
C TYR A 166 8.66 -4.99 9.07
N VAL A 167 7.56 -5.64 9.48
CA VAL A 167 7.28 -7.03 9.08
C VAL A 167 7.20 -7.16 7.56
N MET A 168 6.49 -6.25 6.88
CA MET A 168 6.41 -6.21 5.43
C MET A 168 7.79 -6.09 4.78
N TYR A 169 8.65 -5.18 5.26
CA TYR A 169 10.00 -5.03 4.72
C TYR A 169 10.91 -6.25 4.98
N ILE A 170 10.76 -6.92 6.13
CA ILE A 170 11.44 -8.19 6.39
C ILE A 170 11.00 -9.24 5.38
N MET A 171 9.68 -9.37 5.14
CA MET A 171 9.15 -10.33 4.16
C MET A 171 9.61 -10.01 2.73
N TYR A 172 9.70 -8.73 2.36
CA TYR A 172 10.25 -8.32 1.07
C TYR A 172 11.72 -8.69 0.94
N SER A 173 12.48 -8.52 2.03
CA SER A 173 13.89 -8.90 2.07
C SER A 173 14.07 -10.41 1.91
N ILE A 174 13.25 -11.21 2.59
CA ILE A 174 13.23 -12.68 2.44
C ILE A 174 12.93 -13.05 0.97
N GLY A 175 11.88 -12.48 0.38
CA GLY A 175 11.54 -12.73 -1.02
C GLY A 175 12.69 -12.40 -1.99
N MET A 176 13.34 -11.24 -1.80
CA MET A 176 14.48 -10.84 -2.65
C MET A 176 15.71 -11.74 -2.49
N LEU A 177 15.96 -12.29 -1.30
CA LEU A 177 17.07 -13.22 -1.06
C LEU A 177 16.86 -14.56 -1.76
N TRP A 178 15.61 -15.06 -1.79
CA TRP A 178 15.30 -16.32 -2.48
C TRP A 178 15.29 -16.23 -4.01
N HIS A 179 15.16 -15.04 -4.59
CA HIS A 179 15.25 -14.89 -6.04
C HIS A 179 16.64 -15.24 -6.63
N ARG A 180 17.68 -15.32 -5.78
CA ARG A 180 19.07 -15.53 -6.22
C ARG A 180 19.55 -16.99 -6.17
N GLN A 181 18.70 -17.91 -5.75
CA GLN A 181 19.00 -19.35 -5.65
C GLN A 181 18.30 -20.11 -6.78
#